data_AF-A0A969E4C1-F1
#
_entry.id   AF-A0A969E4C1-F1
#
_cell.length_a   1.000
_cell.length_b   1.000
_cell.length_c   1.000
_cell.angle_alpha   90.00
_cell.angle_beta   90.00
_cell.angle_gamma   90.00
#
_symmetry.space_group_name_H-M   'P 1'
#
loop_
_entity.id
_entity.type
_entity.pdbx_description
1 polymer ?
#
loop_
_entity_poly.entity_id
_entity_poly.type
_entity_poly.pdbx_seq_one_letter_code
_entity_poly.pdbx_strand_id
1 'polypeptide(L)' 'MFNYTEKILNSPDAPLQIEALNAAMSNEKQRRHDFREWITPNVKAEFINGEVVLHSPVKRRHWKITDLFQGF' A
#
# COMPACT_ATOMS: atom_id res chain seq x y z
N MET A 1 22.34 -9.27 10.37
CA MET A 1 20.92 -8.89 10.41
C MET A 1 20.83 -7.52 11.05
N PHE A 2 20.29 -6.51 10.37
CA PHE A 2 20.19 -5.16 10.95
C PHE A 2 19.13 -5.14 12.05
N ASN A 3 19.52 -4.79 13.28
CA ASN A 3 18.59 -4.67 14.41
C ASN A 3 18.12 -3.21 14.55
N TYR A 4 17.14 -2.83 13.72
CA TYR A 4 16.56 -1.49 13.74
C TYR A 4 15.89 -1.14 15.07
N THR A 5 15.35 -2.15 15.77
CA THR A 5 14.72 -1.98 17.07
C THR A 5 15.72 -1.53 18.13
N GLU A 6 16.89 -2.18 18.20
CA GLU A 6 17.96 -1.77 19.12
C GLU A 6 18.45 -0.36 18.82
N LYS A 7 18.56 0.02 17.53
CA LYS A 7 18.96 1.39 17.16
C LYS A 7 17.96 2.44 17.61
N ILE A 8 16.67 2.18 17.46
CA ILE A 8 15.61 3.09 17.91
C ILE A 8 15.64 3.20 19.43
N LEU A 9 15.67 2.06 20.15
CA LEU A 9 15.64 2.05 21.63
C LEU A 9 16.86 2.68 22.29
N ASN A 10 18.02 2.68 21.62
CA ASN A 10 19.24 3.32 22.11
C ASN A 10 19.27 4.84 21.87
N SER A 11 18.27 5.40 21.17
CA SER A 11 18.19 6.84 20.90
C SER A 11 17.45 7.55 22.04
N PRO A 12 17.91 8.73 22.50
CA PRO A 12 17.23 9.48 23.57
C PRO A 12 15.83 9.95 23.17
N ASP A 13 15.56 10.10 21.88
CA ASP A 13 14.27 10.46 21.29
C ASP A 13 13.43 9.23 20.87
N ALA A 14 13.81 8.01 21.29
CA ALA A 14 13.07 6.78 20.99
C ALA A 14 11.56 6.89 21.26
N PRO A 15 11.09 7.48 22.39
CA PRO A 15 9.66 7.60 22.65
C PRO A 15 8.92 8.42 21.58
N LEU A 16 9.53 9.52 21.12
CA LEU A 16 8.96 10.38 20.07
C LEU A 16 8.92 9.67 18.72
N GLN A 17 9.97 8.91 18.39
CA GLN A 17 10.02 8.13 17.16
C GLN A 17 8.94 7.03 17.15
N ILE A 18 8.76 6.34 18.28
CA ILE A 18 7.74 5.29 18.43
C ILE A 18 6.33 5.90 18.33
N GLU A 19 6.10 7.05 18.96
CA GLU A 19 4.81 7.75 18.88
C GLU A 19 4.48 8.16 17.44
N ALA A 20 5.43 8.78 16.74
CA ALA A 20 5.27 9.16 15.33
C ALA A 20 5.02 7.95 14.42
N LEU A 21 5.73 6.84 14.66
CA LEU A 21 5.55 5.60 13.91
C LEU A 21 4.16 5.01 14.14
N ASN A 22 3.71 4.95 15.40
CA ASN A 22 2.38 4.46 15.75
C ASN A 22 1.27 5.32 15.10
N ALA A 23 1.43 6.64 15.12
CA ALA A 23 0.50 7.56 14.46
C ALA A 23 0.44 7.32 12.95
N ALA A 24 1.59 7.17 12.29
CA ALA A 24 1.68 6.88 10.86
C ALA A 24 1.04 5.52 10.51
N MET A 25 1.31 4.47 11.30
CA MET A 25 0.71 3.15 11.11
C MET A 25 -0.81 3.14 11.32
N SER A 26 -1.30 3.89 12.31
CA SER A 26 -2.74 4.04 12.55
C SER A 26 -3.44 4.74 11.38
N ASN A 27 -2.84 5.81 10.87
CA ASN A 27 -3.36 6.53 9.70
C ASN A 27 -3.38 5.64 8.45
N GLU A 28 -2.31 4.89 8.21
CA GLU A 28 -2.23 3.94 7.10
C GLU A 28 -3.32 2.87 7.18
N LYS A 29 -3.53 2.31 8.37
CA LYS A 29 -4.58 1.31 8.62
C LYS A 29 -5.97 1.87 8.32
N GLN A 30 -6.25 3.10 8.73
CA GLN A 30 -7.52 3.77 8.44
C GLN A 30 -7.69 3.98 6.94
N ARG A 31 -6.69 4.52 6.25
CA ARG A 31 -6.73 4.73 4.79
C ARG A 31 -6.94 3.43 4.02
N ARG A 32 -6.32 2.33 4.49
CA ARG A 32 -6.52 1.00 3.90
C ARG A 32 -7.95 0.49 4.10
N HIS A 33 -8.54 0.73 5.28
CA HIS A 33 -9.93 0.41 5.54
C HIS A 33 -10.84 1.22 4.60
N ASP A 34 -10.66 2.53 4.53
CA ASP A 34 -11.46 3.41 3.68
C ASP A 34 -11.35 3.04 2.20
N PHE A 35 -10.16 2.65 1.74
CA PHE A 35 -9.96 2.15 0.38
C PHE A 35 -10.78 0.88 0.10
N ARG A 36 -10.86 -0.06 1.05
CA ARG A 36 -11.65 -1.30 0.88
C ARG A 36 -13.14 -1.03 0.79
N GLU A 37 -13.64 -0.06 1.54
CA GLU A 37 -15.04 0.35 1.48
C GLU A 37 -15.36 1.13 0.20
N TRP A 38 -14.39 1.90 -0.29
CA TRP A 38 -14.55 2.73 -1.50
C TRP A 38 -14.41 1.93 -2.80
N ILE A 39 -13.53 0.92 -2.85
CA ILE A 39 -13.24 0.19 -4.07
C ILE A 39 -14.45 -0.64 -4.52
N THR A 40 -14.75 -0.60 -5.81
CA THR A 40 -15.82 -1.42 -6.42
C THR A 40 -15.25 -2.27 -7.54
N PRO A 41 -15.90 -3.39 -7.93
CA PRO A 41 -15.37 -4.28 -8.98
C PRO A 41 -15.10 -3.60 -10.34
N ASN A 42 -15.76 -2.47 -10.61
CA ASN A 42 -15.59 -1.71 -11.85
C ASN A 42 -14.41 -0.71 -11.79
N VAL A 43 -13.86 -0.46 -10.60
CA VAL A 43 -12.71 0.43 -10.39
C VAL A 43 -11.46 -0.42 -10.25
N LYS A 44 -10.53 -0.29 -11.21
CA LYS A 44 -9.20 -0.89 -11.07
C LYS A 44 -8.31 0.09 -10.32
N ALA A 45 -8.13 -0.12 -9.03
CA ALA A 45 -7.17 0.61 -8.24
C ALA A 45 -6.48 -0.34 -7.25
N GLU A 46 -5.29 0.04 -6.82
CA GLU A 46 -4.49 -0.66 -5.82
C GLU A 46 -4.18 0.26 -4.65
N PHE A 47 -3.97 -0.32 -3.48
CA PHE A 47 -3.52 0.40 -2.29
C PHE A 47 -2.11 -0.05 -1.91
N ILE A 48 -1.12 0.84 -2.07
CA ILE A 48 0.30 0.52 -1.90
C ILE A 48 0.91 1.54 -0.93
N ASN A 49 1.46 1.08 0.19
CA ASN A 49 2.16 1.90 1.18
C ASN A 49 1.38 3.16 1.64
N GLY A 50 0.06 3.05 1.76
CA GLY A 50 -0.80 4.18 2.14
C GLY A 50 -1.46 4.90 0.95
N GLU A 51 -1.01 4.69 -0.28
CA GLU A 51 -1.44 5.44 -1.46
C GLU A 51 -2.42 4.64 -2.33
N VAL A 52 -3.42 5.32 -2.88
CA VAL A 52 -4.35 4.75 -3.86
C VAL A 52 -3.79 5.00 -5.25
N VAL A 53 -3.43 3.93 -5.95
CA VAL A 53 -2.95 3.95 -7.33
C VAL A 53 -4.11 3.57 -8.24
N LEU A 54 -4.67 4.53 -8.96
CA LEU A 54 -5.74 4.29 -9.92
C LEU A 54 -5.17 3.80 -11.25
N HIS A 55 -5.65 2.66 -11.73
CA HIS A 55 -5.32 2.16 -13.06
C HIS A 55 -6.34 2.66 -14.07
N SER A 56 -5.85 3.31 -15.13
CA SER A 56 -6.69 3.73 -16.24
C SER A 56 -7.38 2.51 -16.89
N PRO A 57 -8.67 2.59 -17.27
CA PRO A 57 -9.31 1.54 -18.06
C PRO A 57 -8.52 1.39 -19.37
N VAL A 58 -7.77 0.30 -19.45
CA VAL A 58 -6.87 0.04 -20.58
C VAL A 58 -7.68 0.07 -21.87
N LYS A 59 -7.39 1.02 -22.76
CA LYS A 59 -8.03 1.08 -24.08
C LYS A 59 -7.78 -0.26 -24.79
N ARG A 60 -8.82 -0.81 -25.43
CA ARG A 60 -8.95 -2.16 -26.05
C ARG A 60 -7.75 -2.74 -26.85
N ARG A 61 -6.68 -1.99 -27.10
CA ARG A 61 -5.49 -2.43 -27.84
C ARG A 61 -4.50 -3.32 -27.07
N HIS A 62 -4.53 -3.34 -25.73
CA HIS A 62 -3.60 -4.17 -24.95
C HIS A 62 -4.09 -5.60 -24.66
N TRP A 63 -5.33 -5.95 -25.01
CA TRP A 63 -5.89 -7.28 -24.75
C TRP A 63 -5.22 -8.40 -25.56
N LYS A 64 -4.59 -8.08 -26.69
CA LYS A 64 -3.96 -9.09 -27.57
C LYS A 64 -2.73 -9.80 -26.96
N ILE A 65 -2.15 -9.28 -25.89
CA ILE A 65 -0.95 -9.88 -25.27
C ILE A 65 -1.33 -10.78 -24.09
N THR A 66 -2.40 -10.45 -23.35
CA THR A 66 -2.84 -11.25 -22.20
C THR A 66 -3.43 -12.61 -22.61
N ASP A 67 -4.11 -12.68 -23.77
CA ASP A 67 -4.61 -13.95 -24.32
C ASP A 67 -3.49 -14.95 -24.64
N LEU A 68 -2.27 -14.48 -24.92
CA LEU A 68 -1.14 -15.36 -25.22
C LEU A 68 -0.61 -16.11 -23.98
N PHE A 69 -0.95 -15.64 -22.77
CA PHE A 69 -0.46 -16.18 -21.50
C PHE A 69 -1.52 -16.98 -20.71
N GLN A 70 -2.74 -17.14 -21.24
CA GLN A 70 -3.80 -17.94 -20.59
C GLN A 70 -3.94 -19.37 -21.14
N GLY A 71 -2.99 -19.82 -21.98
CA GLY A 71 -2.97 -21.18 -22.52
C GLY A 71 -1.81 -22.01 -21.97
N PHE A 72 -1.96 -22.57 -20.78
CA PHE A 72 -1.36 -23.83 -20.32
C PHE A 72 -2.30 -24.52 -19.34
#